data_AF-A0A538PJM8-F1
#
_entry.id   AF-A0A538PJM8-F1
#
_cell.length_a   1.000
_cell.length_b   1.000
_cell.length_c   1.000
_cell.angle_alpha   90.00
_cell.angle_beta   90.00
_cell.angle_gamma   90.00
#
_symmetry.space_group_name_H-M   'P 1'
#
loop_
_entity.id
_entity.type
_entity.pdbx_description
1 polymer ?
#
loop_
_entity_poly.entity_id
_entity_poly.type
_entity_poly.pdbx_seq_one_letter_code
_entity_poly.pdbx_strand_id
1 'polypeptide(L)'
;MLIAYDVALDLIRALRPVVAQLRTYSPEAAEQVERAASSIVLNLAEGGRRNGRDPRRFYDMAHGSAGEIRGALDVADAWGWQIDGAHARALLDRELSLLWA
;
A
#
# COMPACT_ATOMS: atom_id res chain seq x y z
N MET A 1 11.96 -9.32 -12.22
CA MET A 1 11.08 -9.04 -11.08
C MET A 1 10.93 -7.53 -11.01
N LEU A 2 9.70 -6.99 -11.01
CA LEU A 2 9.47 -5.55 -10.96
C LEU A 2 9.93 -5.02 -9.60
N ILE A 3 10.76 -3.97 -9.55
CA ILE A 3 11.22 -3.35 -8.30
C ILE A 3 10.03 -2.95 -7.41
N ALA A 4 8.93 -2.48 -8.01
CA ALA A 4 7.68 -2.18 -7.31
C ALA A 4 7.10 -3.40 -6.57
N TYR A 5 7.20 -4.60 -7.12
CA TYR A 5 6.69 -5.81 -6.46
C TYR A 5 7.43 -6.09 -5.14
N ASP A 6 8.76 -5.95 -5.17
CA ASP A 6 9.58 -6.17 -3.98
C ASP A 6 9.34 -5.07 -2.93
N VAL A 7 9.22 -3.82 -3.37
CA VAL A 7 8.90 -2.68 -2.50
C VAL A 7 7.51 -2.83 -1.89
N ALA A 8 6.51 -3.30 -2.64
CA ALA A 8 5.18 -3.59 -2.11
C ALA A 8 5.19 -4.67 -1.01
N LEU A 9 6.02 -5.71 -1.15
CA LEU A 9 6.19 -6.72 -0.09
C LEU A 9 6.87 -6.14 1.15
N ASP A 10 7.89 -5.30 0.97
CA ASP A 10 8.53 -4.60 2.09
C ASP A 10 7.55 -3.63 2.77
N LEU A 11 6.72 -2.94 2.00
CA LEU A 11 5.65 -2.08 2.51
C LEU A 11 4.67 -2.88 3.37
N ILE A 12 4.21 -4.06 2.93
CA ILE A 12 3.35 -4.93 3.76
C ILE A 12 4.05 -5.28 5.08
N ARG A 13 5.33 -5.64 5.04
CA ARG A 13 6.10 -5.98 6.26
C ARG A 13 6.17 -4.81 7.22
N ALA A 14 6.42 -3.59 6.70
CA ALA A 14 6.46 -2.37 7.48
C ALA A 14 5.08 -1.94 8.02
N LEU A 15 4.00 -2.25 7.30
CA LEU A 15 2.63 -1.97 7.72
C LEU A 15 2.12 -2.91 8.82
N ARG A 16 2.73 -4.08 9.06
CA ARG A 16 2.29 -5.00 10.11
C ARG A 16 2.14 -4.36 11.50
N PRO A 17 3.16 -3.66 12.06
CA PRO A 17 3.00 -2.95 13.34
C PRO A 17 2.01 -1.79 13.25
N VAL A 18 1.96 -1.07 12.13
CA VAL A 18 1.03 0.05 11.86
C VAL A 18 -0.42 -0.43 11.93
N VAL A 19 -0.74 -1.52 11.27
CA VAL A 19 -2.06 -2.16 11.26
C VAL A 19 -2.44 -2.63 12.66
N ALA A 20 -1.51 -3.18 13.43
CA ALA A 20 -1.77 -3.56 14.82
C ALA A 20 -2.14 -2.34 15.69
N GLN A 21 -1.45 -1.21 15.51
CA GLN A 21 -1.79 0.04 16.21
C GLN A 21 -3.12 0.61 15.74
N LEU A 22 -3.36 0.69 14.42
CA LEU A 22 -4.63 1.14 13.85
C LEU A 22 -5.80 0.33 14.41
N ARG A 23 -5.65 -0.99 14.53
CA ARG A 23 -6.69 -1.88 15.04
C ARG A 23 -7.10 -1.59 16.48
N THR A 24 -6.24 -0.96 17.28
CA THR A 24 -6.60 -0.50 18.63
C THR A 24 -7.51 0.72 18.65
N TYR A 25 -7.52 1.50 17.55
CA TYR A 25 -8.35 2.69 17.40
C TYR A 25 -9.58 2.43 16.50
N SER A 26 -9.39 1.75 15.37
CA SER A 26 -10.44 1.35 14.43
C SER A 26 -10.07 0.04 13.72
N PRO A 27 -10.81 -1.05 13.98
CA PRO A 27 -10.70 -2.29 13.22
C PRO A 27 -10.94 -2.10 11.71
N GLU A 28 -11.84 -1.19 11.34
CA GLU A 28 -12.20 -0.89 9.96
C GLU A 28 -11.03 -0.23 9.21
N ALA A 29 -10.36 0.75 9.83
CA ALA A 29 -9.18 1.38 9.24
C ALA A 29 -8.03 0.38 9.07
N ALA A 30 -7.83 -0.51 10.04
CA ALA A 30 -6.83 -1.57 9.95
C ALA A 30 -7.12 -2.55 8.80
N GLU A 31 -8.38 -2.99 8.65
CA GLU A 31 -8.81 -3.86 7.54
C GLU A 31 -8.63 -3.17 6.19
N GLN A 32 -8.99 -1.88 6.09
CA GLN A 32 -8.82 -1.11 4.86
C GLN A 32 -7.34 -1.09 4.41
N VAL A 33 -6.41 -0.84 5.34
CA VAL A 33 -4.97 -0.86 5.05
C VAL A 33 -4.48 -2.25 4.64
N GLU A 34 -4.90 -3.31 5.33
CA GLU A 34 -4.54 -4.70 4.98
C GLU A 34 -5.01 -5.07 3.57
N ARG A 35 -6.25 -4.73 3.22
CA ARG A 35 -6.83 -5.00 1.90
C ARG A 35 -6.12 -4.21 0.80
N ALA A 36 -5.89 -2.92 1.03
CA ALA A 36 -5.21 -2.05 0.06
C ALA A 36 -3.77 -2.52 -0.19
N ALA A 37 -3.00 -2.82 0.86
CA ALA A 37 -1.63 -3.30 0.72
C ALA A 37 -1.54 -4.63 -0.03
N SER A 38 -2.46 -5.56 0.27
CA SER A 38 -2.56 -6.83 -0.45
C SER A 38 -2.92 -6.64 -1.93
N SER A 39 -3.83 -5.70 -2.22
CA SER A 39 -4.25 -5.36 -3.58
C SER A 39 -3.09 -4.87 -4.46
N ILE A 40 -2.15 -4.08 -3.92
CA ILE A 40 -0.95 -3.62 -4.65
C ILE A 40 -0.17 -4.81 -5.20
N VAL A 41 0.20 -5.75 -4.33
CA VAL A 41 0.99 -6.94 -4.70
C VAL A 41 0.26 -7.81 -5.73
N LEU A 42 -1.05 -8.02 -5.54
CA LEU A 42 -1.86 -8.84 -6.44
C LEU A 42 -1.98 -8.22 -7.83
N ASN A 43 -2.22 -6.91 -7.91
CA ASN A 43 -2.28 -6.20 -9.20
C ASN A 43 -0.92 -6.19 -9.91
N LEU A 44 0.17 -5.94 -9.19
CA LEU A 44 1.53 -6.01 -9.74
C LEU A 44 1.87 -7.39 -10.30
N ALA A 45 1.53 -8.46 -9.58
CA ALA A 45 1.75 -9.84 -10.02
C ALA A 45 0.93 -10.20 -11.27
N GLU A 46 -0.32 -9.73 -11.35
CA GLU A 46 -1.19 -9.94 -12.51
C GLU A 46 -0.69 -9.16 -13.73
N GLY A 47 -0.36 -7.88 -13.56
CA GLY A 47 0.19 -7.03 -14.63
C GLY A 47 1.52 -7.58 -15.17
N GLY A 48 2.42 -8.03 -14.30
CA GLY A 48 3.73 -8.56 -14.68
C GLY A 48 3.71 -9.89 -15.44
N ARG A 49 2.60 -10.66 -15.39
CA ARG A 49 2.45 -11.94 -16.11
C ARG A 49 1.88 -11.79 -17.53
N ARG A 50 1.47 -10.59 -17.94
CA ARG A 50 0.82 -10.37 -19.24
C ARG A 50 1.84 -10.17 -20.36
N ASN A 51 2.03 -11.21 -21.17
CA ASN A 51 2.71 -11.09 -22.46
C ASN A 51 1.71 -10.58 -23.52
N GLY A 52 1.81 -9.30 -23.90
CA GLY A 52 1.10 -8.73 -25.06
C GLY A 52 -0.25 -8.03 -24.79
N ARG A 53 -0.73 -7.96 -23.54
CA ARG A 53 -1.82 -7.06 -23.13
C ARG A 53 -1.26 -5.92 -22.28
N ASP A 54 -1.81 -4.72 -22.47
CA ASP A 54 -1.39 -3.52 -21.75
C ASP A 54 -1.52 -3.72 -20.22
N PRO A 55 -0.40 -3.72 -19.46
CA PRO A 55 -0.41 -3.90 -18.02
C PRO A 55 -0.79 -2.62 -17.27
N ARG A 56 -0.88 -1.45 -17.96
CA ARG A 56 -1.10 -0.13 -17.34
C ARG A 56 -2.26 -0.11 -16.35
N ARG A 57 -3.41 -0.69 -16.73
CA ARG A 57 -4.58 -0.73 -15.84
C ARG A 57 -4.28 -1.38 -14.47
N PHE A 58 -3.42 -2.41 -14.42
CA PHE A 58 -3.05 -3.04 -13.15
C PHE A 58 -2.16 -2.14 -12.31
N TYR A 59 -1.24 -1.41 -12.95
CA TYR A 59 -0.38 -0.46 -12.26
C TYR A 59 -1.18 0.75 -11.75
N ASP A 60 -2.18 1.22 -12.51
CA ASP A 60 -3.12 2.24 -12.06
C ASP A 60 -3.92 1.78 -10.85
N MET A 61 -4.40 0.52 -10.85
CA MET A 61 -5.11 -0.05 -9.70
C MET A 61 -4.20 -0.20 -8.48
N ALA A 62 -2.94 -0.64 -8.68
CA ALA A 62 -1.95 -0.68 -7.60
C ALA A 62 -1.67 0.73 -7.04
N HIS A 63 -1.54 1.73 -7.90
CA HIS A 63 -1.34 3.12 -7.49
C HIS A 63 -2.54 3.64 -6.70
N GLY A 64 -3.77 3.32 -7.13
CA GLY A 64 -5.00 3.63 -6.40
C GLY A 64 -4.99 3.03 -4.99
N SER A 65 -4.67 1.75 -4.85
CA SER A 65 -4.56 1.10 -3.54
C SER A 65 -3.46 1.68 -2.66
N ALA A 66 -2.31 2.09 -3.22
CA ALA A 66 -1.30 2.82 -2.46
C ALA A 66 -1.82 4.19 -1.97
N GLY A 67 -2.60 4.89 -2.79
CA GLY A 67 -3.29 6.12 -2.39
C GLY A 67 -4.27 5.91 -1.23
N GLU A 68 -5.00 4.79 -1.21
CA GLU A 68 -5.90 4.44 -0.09
C GLU A 68 -5.14 4.27 1.23
N ILE A 69 -3.96 3.63 1.22
CA ILE A 69 -3.12 3.50 2.42
C ILE A 69 -2.69 4.87 2.91
N ARG A 70 -2.24 5.76 2.02
CA ARG A 70 -1.87 7.14 2.40
C ARG A 70 -3.04 7.86 3.06
N GLY A 71 -4.21 7.82 2.42
CA GLY A 71 -5.43 8.43 2.96
C GLY A 71 -5.82 7.87 4.34
N ALA A 72 -5.71 6.55 4.55
CA ALA A 72 -6.01 5.94 5.84
C ALA A 72 -5.04 6.41 6.95
N LEU A 73 -3.76 6.57 6.64
CA LEU A 73 -2.78 7.10 7.59
C LEU A 73 -3.00 8.60 7.87
N ASP A 74 -3.38 9.39 6.86
CA ASP A 74 -3.72 10.80 7.04
C ASP A 74 -5.00 10.97 7.87
N VAL A 75 -5.98 10.08 7.71
CA VAL A 75 -7.17 10.02 8.57
C VAL A 75 -6.79 9.69 10.01
N ALA A 76 -5.88 8.74 10.22
CA ALA A 76 -5.39 8.41 11.56
C ALA A 76 -4.73 9.61 12.24
N ASP A 77 -3.89 10.35 11.51
CA ASP A 77 -3.28 11.60 12.01
C ASP A 77 -4.35 12.66 12.33
N ALA A 78 -5.35 12.84 11.47
CA ALA A 78 -6.43 13.81 11.66
C ALA A 78 -7.31 13.50 12.89
N TRP A 79 -7.48 12.22 13.22
CA TRP A 79 -8.13 11.79 14.47
C TRP A 79 -7.23 11.86 15.70
N GLY A 80 -5.93 12.16 15.52
CA GLY A 80 -4.95 12.21 16.60
C GLY A 80 -4.49 10.83 17.10
N TRP A 81 -4.68 9.77 16.31
CA TRP A 81 -4.22 8.44 16.67
C TRP A 81 -2.69 8.37 16.63
N GLN A 82 -2.09 7.79 17.66
CA GLN A 82 -0.64 7.73 17.79
C GLN A 82 -0.12 6.48 17.08
N ILE A 83 0.14 6.63 15.78
CA ILE A 83 0.60 5.55 14.90
C ILE A 83 2.06 5.80 14.52
N ASP A 84 2.94 4.84 14.83
CA ASP A 84 4.33 4.87 14.37
C ASP A 84 4.42 4.25 12.97
N GLY A 85 4.32 5.10 11.96
CA GLY A 85 4.29 4.70 10.55
C GLY A 85 5.45 5.21 9.70
N ALA A 86 6.50 5.81 10.28
CA ALA A 86 7.52 6.54 9.51
C ALA A 86 8.20 5.68 8.42
N HIS A 87 8.59 4.45 8.77
CA HIS A 87 9.20 3.52 7.82
C HIS A 87 8.21 3.07 6.73
N ALA A 88 6.96 2.78 7.12
CA ALA A 88 5.91 2.39 6.17
C ALA A 88 5.58 3.54 5.20
N ARG A 89 5.52 4.79 5.67
CA ARG A 89 5.31 5.98 4.83
C ARG A 89 6.43 6.16 3.81
N ALA A 90 7.70 5.99 4.20
CA ALA A 90 8.82 6.08 3.27
C ALA A 90 8.76 5.01 2.16
N LEU A 91 8.38 3.77 2.50
CA LEU A 91 8.17 2.71 1.52
C LEU A 91 6.95 2.99 0.63
N LEU A 92 5.87 3.55 1.18
CA LEU A 92 4.68 3.93 0.44
C LEU A 92 4.96 5.03 -0.59
N ASP A 93 5.75 6.04 -0.21
CA ASP A 93 6.17 7.12 -1.12
C ASP A 93 7.03 6.57 -2.26
N ARG A 94 7.95 5.65 -1.94
CA ARG A 94 8.73 4.94 -2.93
C ARG A 94 7.84 4.12 -3.87
N GLU A 95 6.88 3.38 -3.34
CA GLU A 95 5.95 2.57 -4.13
C GLU A 95 5.15 3.42 -5.11
N LEU A 96 4.58 4.53 -4.63
CA LEU A 96 3.84 5.49 -5.47
C LEU A 96 4.72 6.08 -6.58
N SER A 97 5.98 6.41 -6.27
CA SER A 97 6.91 6.91 -7.29
C SER A 97 7.24 5.88 -8.38
N LEU A 98 7.27 4.58 -8.03
CA LEU A 98 7.56 3.50 -8.97
C LEU A 98 6.35 3.16 -9.86
N LEU A 99 5.13 3.38 -9.36
CA LEU A 99 3.88 3.10 -10.07
C LEU A 99 3.44 4.24 -11.00
N TRP A 100 4.00 5.45 -10.84
CA TRP A 100 3.69 6.64 -11.66
C TRP A 100 4.68 6.86 -12.83
N ALA A 101 5.62 5.92 -13.04
CA ALA A 101 6.69 5.98 -14.05
C ALA A 101 6.31 5.34 -15.40
#